data_AF-A0A8J7VXZ7-F1
#
_entry.id   AF-A0A8J7VXZ7-F1
#
_cell.length_a   1.000
_cell.length_b   1.000
_cell.length_c   1.000
_cell.angle_alpha   90.00
_cell.angle_beta   90.00
_cell.angle_gamma   90.00
#
_symmetry.space_group_name_H-M   'P 1'
#
loop_
_entity.id
_entity.type
_entity.pdbx_description
1 polymer ?
#
loop_
_entity_poly.entity_id
_entity_poly.type
_entity_poly.pdbx_seq_one_letter_code
_entity_poly.pdbx_strand_id
1 'polypeptide(L)'
;VQVPDRGADAPRCARAPARPAYAATSVNELTPCSENEPDPLFVENEPDPLFVELNPVRAHLAASPGDYRWSSYRYNADGHPDRILTPHPEYQALGRSDVERTAAYTAFVRECIGPAEDDSLRLTTQQQRAWGPERFKSQIEALTLRAVHVRPRGRPPRAPQHRQ
;
A
#
# COMPACT_ATOMS: atom_id res chain seq x y z
N VAL A 1 6.86 17.23 12.94
CA VAL A 1 5.59 16.80 13.57
C VAL A 1 5.81 15.39 14.08
N GLN A 2 5.98 15.22 15.40
CA GLN A 2 6.12 13.89 16.01
C GLN A 2 4.73 13.23 15.99
N VAL A 3 4.58 12.15 15.22
CA VAL A 3 3.40 11.29 15.33
C VAL A 3 3.58 10.49 16.62
N PRO A 4 2.68 10.62 17.61
CA PRO A 4 2.81 9.90 18.87
C PRO A 4 2.67 8.40 18.62
N ASP A 5 3.47 7.61 19.35
CA ASP A 5 3.37 6.16 19.40
C ASP A 5 2.02 5.82 20.05
N ARG A 6 1.05 5.33 19.25
CA ARG A 6 -0.30 5.05 19.74
C ARG A 6 -0.48 3.55 19.85
N GLY A 7 -0.65 3.13 21.10
CA GLY A 7 -0.93 1.76 21.51
C GLY A 7 -2.13 1.16 20.79
N ALA A 8 -2.03 -0.16 20.64
CA ALA A 8 -2.97 -1.05 20.00
C ALA A 8 -4.41 -0.84 20.45
N ASP A 9 -5.29 -0.53 19.48
CA ASP A 9 -6.67 -1.02 19.37
C ASP A 9 -7.26 -0.55 18.04
N ALA A 10 -6.58 -0.87 16.94
CA ALA A 10 -7.22 -0.82 15.62
C ALA A 10 -8.24 -1.97 15.53
N PRO A 11 -9.41 -1.78 14.90
CA PRO A 11 -10.43 -2.82 14.79
C PRO A 11 -9.82 -4.08 14.17
N ARG A 12 -9.97 -5.21 14.87
CA ARG A 12 -9.43 -6.51 14.42
C ARG A 12 -10.21 -6.96 13.18
N CYS A 13 -9.53 -6.97 12.04
CA CYS A 13 -10.14 -7.44 10.80
C CYS A 13 -10.30 -8.97 10.84
N ALA A 14 -11.39 -9.46 10.25
CA ALA A 14 -11.66 -10.88 10.15
C ALA A 14 -10.57 -11.56 9.31
N ARG A 15 -10.27 -12.83 9.60
CA ARG A 15 -9.19 -13.60 8.96
C ARG A 15 -9.42 -13.64 7.44
N ALA A 16 -8.51 -13.03 6.67
CA ALA A 16 -8.61 -12.89 5.22
C ALA A 16 -8.53 -14.25 4.50
N PRO A 17 -9.39 -14.54 3.50
CA PRO A 17 -9.13 -15.56 2.50
C PRO A 17 -8.01 -15.12 1.54
N ALA A 18 -7.51 -16.05 0.70
CA ALA A 18 -6.43 -15.76 -0.23
C ALA A 18 -6.84 -14.66 -1.23
N ARG A 19 -6.04 -13.59 -1.32
CA ARG A 19 -6.14 -12.52 -2.32
C ARG A 19 -6.24 -13.13 -3.73
N PRO A 20 -7.04 -12.57 -4.66
CA PRO A 20 -7.00 -13.01 -6.05
C PRO A 20 -5.57 -12.81 -6.58
N ALA A 21 -4.98 -13.89 -7.09
CA ALA A 21 -3.67 -13.84 -7.73
C ALA A 21 -3.79 -12.98 -8.99
N TYR A 22 -3.19 -11.79 -8.96
CA TYR A 22 -2.98 -11.01 -10.17
C TYR A 22 -2.05 -11.81 -11.08
N ALA A 23 -2.53 -12.16 -12.27
CA ALA A 23 -1.79 -12.97 -13.23
C ALA A 23 -0.54 -12.20 -13.70
N ALA A 24 0.64 -12.68 -13.29
CA ALA A 24 1.91 -12.17 -13.75
C ALA A 24 2.09 -12.52 -15.23
N THR A 25 1.94 -11.54 -16.11
CA THR A 25 2.31 -11.70 -17.50
C THR A 25 3.81 -11.44 -17.60
N SER A 26 4.55 -12.48 -17.99
CA SER A 26 5.99 -12.40 -18.28
C SER A 26 6.23 -11.39 -19.41
N VAL A 27 6.99 -10.33 -19.13
CA VAL A 27 7.61 -9.50 -20.18
C VAL A 27 9.02 -9.12 -19.75
N ASN A 28 9.95 -9.86 -20.33
CA ASN A 28 11.36 -9.55 -20.38
C ASN A 28 11.54 -8.57 -21.56
N GLU A 29 11.72 -7.28 -21.29
CA GLU A 29 12.54 -6.31 -22.06
C GLU A 29 12.25 -4.88 -21.60
N LEU A 30 13.32 -4.12 -21.33
CA LEU A 30 13.28 -2.74 -20.85
C LEU A 30 12.94 -1.79 -22.02
N THR A 31 11.66 -1.46 -22.18
CA THR A 31 11.19 -0.45 -23.13
C THR A 31 11.44 0.97 -22.57
N PRO A 32 11.89 1.96 -23.37
CA PRO A 32 12.08 3.32 -22.88
C PRO A 32 10.73 4.02 -22.68
N CYS A 33 10.65 4.80 -21.60
CA CYS A 33 9.46 5.52 -21.16
C CYS A 33 8.77 6.32 -22.29
N SER A 34 7.61 5.82 -22.71
CA SER A 34 6.60 6.56 -23.47
C SER A 34 5.55 7.06 -22.47
N GLU A 35 5.22 8.35 -22.51
CA GLU A 35 4.48 9.11 -21.49
C GLU A 35 3.00 8.68 -21.24
N ASN A 36 2.57 7.49 -21.66
CA ASN A 36 1.21 7.00 -21.40
C ASN A 36 1.10 5.48 -21.18
N GLU A 37 2.19 4.80 -20.81
CA GLU A 37 2.07 3.44 -20.26
C GLU A 37 2.50 3.41 -18.79
N PRO A 38 1.70 2.83 -17.88
CA PRO A 38 2.16 2.61 -16.51
C PRO A 38 3.40 1.71 -16.56
N ASP A 39 4.48 2.15 -15.90
CA ASP A 39 5.74 1.42 -15.83
C ASP A 39 5.46 -0.02 -15.35
N PRO A 40 5.86 -1.06 -16.10
CA PRO A 40 5.59 -2.46 -15.72
C PRO A 40 6.20 -2.84 -14.36
N LEU A 41 7.16 -2.06 -13.85
CA LEU A 41 7.72 -2.23 -12.50
C LEU A 41 6.76 -1.82 -11.37
N PHE A 42 5.76 -0.99 -11.66
CA PHE A 42 4.81 -0.47 -10.68
C PHE A 42 3.60 -1.39 -10.45
N VAL A 43 3.26 -2.21 -11.44
CA VAL A 43 2.02 -3.02 -11.47
C VAL A 43 2.02 -4.15 -10.43
N GLU A 44 3.18 -4.55 -9.92
CA GLU A 44 3.23 -5.66 -8.95
C GLU A 44 2.98 -5.22 -7.50
N ASN A 45 3.13 -3.93 -7.15
CA ASN A 45 3.14 -3.48 -5.75
C ASN A 45 2.66 -2.03 -5.57
N GLU A 46 1.58 -1.64 -6.26
CA GLU A 46 0.85 -0.42 -5.89
C GLU A 46 0.42 -0.54 -4.41
N PRO A 47 0.65 0.49 -3.57
CA PRO A 47 0.22 0.45 -2.18
C PRO A 47 -1.29 0.27 -2.13
N ASP A 48 -1.73 -0.82 -1.51
CA ASP A 48 -3.14 -1.18 -1.40
C ASP A 48 -3.94 0.07 -0.96
N PRO A 49 -4.93 0.55 -1.75
CA PRO A 49 -5.68 1.77 -1.42
C PRO A 49 -6.37 1.66 -0.05
N LEU A 50 -6.55 0.44 0.44
CA LEU A 50 -6.86 0.08 1.84
C LEU A 50 -6.10 0.90 2.87
N PHE A 51 -4.79 1.08 2.70
CA PHE A 51 -3.96 1.77 3.69
C PHE A 51 -4.35 3.25 3.79
N VAL A 52 -4.63 3.87 2.64
CA VAL A 52 -5.01 5.28 2.54
C VAL A 52 -6.43 5.49 3.09
N GLU A 53 -7.38 4.64 2.70
CA GLU A 53 -8.78 4.78 3.11
C GLU A 53 -9.00 4.50 4.61
N LEU A 54 -8.20 3.63 5.22
CA LEU A 54 -8.28 3.33 6.66
C LEU A 54 -7.47 4.28 7.53
N ASN A 55 -6.62 5.14 6.94
CA ASN A 55 -5.77 6.05 7.71
C ASN A 55 -6.55 7.01 8.63
N PRO A 56 -7.66 7.66 8.20
CA PRO A 56 -8.44 8.55 9.07
C PRO A 56 -9.00 7.85 10.30
N VAL A 57 -9.44 6.60 10.15
CA VAL A 57 -9.95 5.78 11.25
C VAL A 57 -8.82 5.42 12.21
N ARG A 58 -7.67 4.98 11.68
CA ARG A 58 -6.47 4.65 12.46
C ARG A 58 -5.90 5.85 13.21
N ALA A 59 -6.00 7.04 12.61
CA ALA A 59 -5.58 8.30 13.22
C ALA A 59 -6.61 8.86 14.22
N HIS A 60 -7.76 8.20 14.39
CA HIS A 60 -8.92 8.65 15.18
C HIS A 60 -9.46 10.02 14.73
N LEU A 61 -9.37 10.32 13.43
CA LEU A 61 -9.95 11.52 12.80
C LEU A 61 -11.39 11.29 12.34
N ALA A 62 -11.78 10.04 12.15
CA ALA A 62 -13.10 9.62 11.70
C ALA A 62 -13.51 8.30 12.35
N ALA A 63 -14.81 8.08 12.55
CA ALA A 63 -15.32 6.80 13.08
C ALA A 63 -15.34 5.71 12.02
N SER A 64 -15.64 6.08 10.77
CA SER A 64 -15.60 5.21 9.60
C SER A 64 -14.87 5.87 8.42
N PRO A 65 -14.40 5.11 7.42
CA PRO A 65 -13.73 5.67 6.24
C PRO A 65 -14.62 6.68 5.47
N GLY A 66 -15.93 6.43 5.38
CA GLY A 66 -16.87 7.30 4.69
C GLY A 66 -17.12 8.64 5.38
N ASP A 67 -16.82 8.76 6.68
CA ASP A 67 -16.96 10.03 7.41
C ASP A 67 -15.84 11.01 7.09
N TYR A 68 -14.72 10.53 6.53
CA TYR A 68 -13.59 11.38 6.20
C TYR A 68 -13.75 11.97 4.80
N ARG A 69 -14.07 13.27 4.74
CA ARG A 69 -14.33 13.99 3.49
C ARG A 69 -13.16 13.97 2.49
N TRP A 70 -11.92 13.85 2.96
CA TRP A 70 -10.72 14.03 2.14
C TRP A 70 -10.12 12.70 1.68
N SER A 71 -10.97 11.70 1.45
CA SER A 71 -10.59 10.46 0.81
C SER A 71 -11.53 10.11 -0.35
N SER A 72 -11.06 9.25 -1.25
CA SER A 72 -11.84 8.75 -2.37
C SER A 72 -12.89 7.72 -1.98
N TYR A 73 -12.95 7.31 -0.70
CA TYR A 73 -13.86 6.28 -0.21
C TYR A 73 -15.31 6.54 -0.63
N ARG A 74 -15.80 7.77 -0.48
CA ARG A 74 -17.19 8.11 -0.78
C ARG A 74 -17.53 7.92 -2.27
N TYR A 75 -16.57 8.15 -3.14
CA TYR A 75 -16.73 7.91 -4.57
C TYR A 75 -16.65 6.42 -4.90
N ASN A 76 -15.59 5.76 -4.42
CA ASN A 76 -15.29 4.38 -4.79
C ASN A 76 -16.21 3.35 -4.10
N ALA A 77 -16.66 3.61 -2.87
CA ALA A 77 -17.43 2.69 -2.03
C ALA A 77 -18.90 3.11 -1.88
N ASP A 78 -19.17 4.40 -1.63
CA ASP A 78 -20.55 4.89 -1.39
C ASP A 78 -21.26 5.31 -2.69
N GLY A 79 -20.54 5.37 -3.82
CA GLY A 79 -21.07 5.76 -5.13
C GLY A 79 -21.43 7.26 -5.24
N HIS A 80 -20.91 8.10 -4.34
CA HIS A 80 -21.12 9.54 -4.43
C HIS A 80 -20.29 10.12 -5.59
N PRO A 81 -20.92 10.75 -6.60
CA PRO A 81 -20.18 11.31 -7.72
C PRO A 81 -19.28 12.46 -7.25
N ASP A 82 -18.03 12.46 -7.72
CA ASP A 82 -17.07 13.51 -7.47
C ASP A 82 -16.40 13.90 -8.79
N ARG A 83 -16.44 15.21 -9.12
CA ARG A 83 -15.94 15.73 -10.39
C ARG A 83 -14.43 15.87 -10.43
N ILE A 84 -13.75 15.83 -9.28
CA ILE A 84 -12.29 15.89 -9.23
C ILE A 84 -11.64 14.51 -9.37
N LEU A 85 -12.42 13.44 -9.25
CA LEU A 85 -11.92 12.07 -9.31
C LEU A 85 -12.08 11.49 -10.72
N THR A 86 -11.01 10.87 -11.21
CA THR A 86 -11.02 10.06 -12.43
C THR A 86 -10.79 8.61 -12.03
N PRO A 87 -11.69 7.66 -12.37
CA PRO A 87 -11.53 6.26 -11.97
C PRO A 87 -10.28 5.63 -12.56
N HIS A 88 -9.43 5.06 -11.70
CA HIS A 88 -8.27 4.29 -12.13
C HIS A 88 -8.71 3.01 -12.89
N PRO A 89 -7.97 2.55 -13.93
CA PRO A 89 -8.31 1.32 -14.64
C PRO A 89 -8.49 0.10 -13.74
N GLU A 90 -7.71 -0.02 -12.67
CA GLU A 90 -7.84 -1.11 -11.69
C GLU A 90 -9.17 -1.06 -10.93
N TYR A 91 -9.64 0.13 -10.55
CA TYR A 91 -10.96 0.29 -9.96
C TYR A 91 -12.06 -0.09 -10.96
N GLN A 92 -11.91 0.30 -12.23
CA GLN A 92 -12.83 -0.08 -13.29
C GLN A 92 -12.86 -1.60 -13.50
N ALA A 93 -11.73 -2.27 -13.33
CA ALA A 93 -11.60 -3.73 -13.45
C ALA A 93 -12.30 -4.51 -12.31
N LEU A 94 -12.67 -3.86 -11.19
CA LEU A 94 -13.36 -4.50 -10.07
C LEU A 94 -14.79 -4.97 -10.42
N GLY A 95 -15.40 -4.42 -11.47
CA GLY A 95 -16.78 -4.73 -11.83
C GLY A 95 -17.25 -4.06 -13.11
N ARG A 96 -18.22 -4.68 -13.79
CA ARG A 96 -18.77 -4.21 -15.06
C ARG A 96 -19.77 -3.07 -14.88
N SER A 97 -20.38 -2.98 -13.69
CA SER A 97 -21.30 -1.89 -13.31
C SER A 97 -20.80 -1.10 -12.10
N ASP A 98 -21.32 0.11 -11.89
CA ASP A 98 -21.02 0.92 -10.68
C ASP A 98 -21.39 0.17 -9.39
N VAL A 99 -22.49 -0.57 -9.41
CA VAL A 99 -22.95 -1.38 -8.27
C VAL A 99 -21.96 -2.50 -7.96
N GLU A 100 -21.47 -3.20 -8.98
CA GLU A 100 -20.46 -4.25 -8.80
C GLU A 100 -19.14 -3.67 -8.28
N ARG A 101 -18.69 -2.53 -8.84
CA ARG A 101 -17.45 -1.88 -8.42
C ARG A 101 -17.49 -1.39 -6.98
N THR A 102 -18.56 -0.70 -6.59
CA THR A 102 -18.73 -0.20 -5.22
C THR A 102 -18.82 -1.35 -4.20
N ALA A 103 -19.52 -2.43 -4.54
CA ALA A 103 -19.60 -3.63 -3.71
C ALA A 103 -18.23 -4.31 -3.56
N ALA A 104 -17.51 -4.53 -4.66
CA ALA A 104 -16.17 -5.12 -4.66
C ALA A 104 -15.17 -4.26 -3.89
N TYR A 105 -15.18 -2.95 -4.11
CA TYR A 105 -14.31 -2.01 -3.40
C TYR A 105 -14.61 -1.96 -1.90
N THR A 106 -15.89 -1.94 -1.52
CA THR A 106 -16.29 -1.99 -0.10
C THR A 106 -15.84 -3.29 0.57
N ALA A 107 -16.00 -4.42 -0.12
CA ALA A 107 -15.52 -5.71 0.37
C ALA A 107 -14.00 -5.72 0.55
N PHE A 108 -13.28 -5.18 -0.43
CA PHE A 108 -11.83 -5.01 -0.38
C PHE A 108 -11.41 -4.17 0.84
N VAL A 109 -12.02 -3.00 1.07
CA VAL A 109 -11.73 -2.14 2.24
C VAL A 109 -12.01 -2.85 3.56
N ARG A 110 -13.08 -3.64 3.63
CA ARG A 110 -13.45 -4.41 4.84
C ARG A 110 -12.52 -5.58 5.13
N GLU A 111 -11.89 -6.16 4.11
CA GLU A 111 -10.94 -7.27 4.29
C GLU A 111 -9.73 -6.82 5.11
N CYS A 112 -9.38 -5.52 5.03
CA CYS A 112 -8.23 -4.88 5.64
C CYS A 112 -6.89 -5.52 5.32
N ILE A 113 -5.82 -4.73 5.49
CA ILE A 113 -4.46 -5.25 5.50
C ILE A 113 -4.21 -5.94 6.85
N GLY A 114 -3.60 -7.14 6.81
CA GLY A 114 -3.22 -7.86 8.03
C GLY A 114 -2.17 -7.08 8.84
N PRO A 115 -2.09 -7.27 10.17
CA PRO A 115 -1.22 -6.45 11.03
C PRO A 115 0.26 -6.53 10.63
N ALA A 116 0.75 -7.71 10.22
CA ALA A 116 2.13 -7.89 9.78
C ALA A 116 2.45 -7.13 8.47
N GLU A 117 1.50 -7.07 7.54
CA GLU A 117 1.64 -6.31 6.30
C GLU A 117 1.59 -4.80 6.58
N ASP A 118 0.69 -4.35 7.48
CA ASP A 118 0.60 -2.94 7.89
C ASP A 118 1.90 -2.46 8.55
N ASP A 119 2.45 -3.26 9.46
CA ASP A 119 3.73 -2.96 10.12
C ASP A 119 4.88 -2.90 9.11
N SER A 120 4.91 -3.84 8.16
CA SER A 120 5.91 -3.86 7.07
C SER A 120 5.82 -2.59 6.21
N LEU A 121 4.61 -2.21 5.78
CA LEU A 121 4.37 -1.02 4.98
C LEU A 121 4.74 0.27 5.75
N ARG A 122 4.38 0.35 7.04
CA ARG A 122 4.78 1.46 7.92
C ARG A 122 6.28 1.58 8.05
N LEU A 123 6.95 0.47 8.34
CA LEU A 123 8.38 0.45 8.63
C LEU A 123 9.20 0.78 7.38
N THR A 124 8.82 0.25 6.23
CA THR A 124 9.45 0.57 4.93
C THR A 124 9.22 2.02 4.54
N THR A 125 7.99 2.52 4.64
CA THR A 125 7.66 3.92 4.31
C THR A 125 8.39 4.91 5.23
N GLN A 126 8.44 4.67 6.53
CA GLN A 126 9.14 5.54 7.50
C GLN A 126 10.65 5.63 7.23
N GLN A 127 11.26 4.58 6.70
CA GLN A 127 12.67 4.58 6.35
C GLN A 127 12.92 4.99 4.89
N GLN A 128 11.87 5.33 4.13
CA GLN A 128 11.93 5.58 2.68
C GLN A 128 12.63 4.44 1.95
N ARG A 129 12.07 3.24 2.11
CA ARG A 129 12.55 1.99 1.53
C ARG A 129 11.48 1.39 0.62
N ALA A 130 11.90 0.62 -0.37
CA ALA A 130 11.00 -0.10 -1.26
C ALA A 130 10.22 -1.18 -0.48
N TRP A 131 8.90 -1.17 -0.62
CA TRP A 131 8.00 -2.21 -0.11
C TRP A 131 7.60 -3.12 -1.28
N GLY A 132 7.54 -4.43 -1.03
CA GLY A 132 7.28 -5.43 -2.08
C GLY A 132 8.12 -6.71 -1.96
N PRO A 133 8.00 -7.63 -2.93
CA PRO A 133 8.73 -8.89 -3.00
C PRO A 133 10.22 -8.65 -3.22
N GLU A 134 11.02 -9.66 -2.91
CA GLU A 134 12.48 -9.56 -2.97
C GLU A 134 13.00 -9.20 -4.37
N ARG A 135 12.39 -9.77 -5.42
CA ARG A 135 12.71 -9.43 -6.82
C ARG A 135 12.62 -7.93 -7.10
N PHE A 136 11.57 -7.28 -6.59
CA PHE A 136 11.33 -5.85 -6.78
C PHE A 136 12.37 -5.03 -6.01
N LYS A 137 12.63 -5.41 -4.76
CA LYS A 137 13.67 -4.75 -3.94
C LYS A 137 15.03 -4.83 -4.60
N SER A 138 15.44 -6.03 -5.07
CA SER A 138 16.72 -6.21 -5.78
C SER A 138 16.80 -5.35 -7.04
N GLN A 139 15.71 -5.23 -7.80
CA GLN A 139 15.65 -4.35 -8.98
C GLN A 139 15.82 -2.87 -8.59
N ILE A 140 15.09 -2.40 -7.57
CA ILE A 140 15.21 -1.00 -7.09
C ILE A 140 16.61 -0.71 -6.54
N GLU A 141 17.25 -1.66 -5.85
CA GLU A 141 18.62 -1.50 -5.36
C GLU A 141 19.62 -1.40 -6.51
N ALA A 142 19.46 -2.23 -7.54
CA ALA A 142 20.29 -2.16 -8.74
C ALA A 142 20.13 -0.84 -9.51
N LEU A 143 18.90 -0.32 -9.62
CA LEU A 143 18.61 0.94 -10.31
C LEU A 143 19.08 2.16 -9.53
N THR A 144 18.89 2.18 -8.21
CA THR A 144 19.13 3.36 -7.38
C THR A 144 20.51 3.37 -6.71
N LEU A 145 21.19 2.23 -6.66
CA LEU A 145 22.42 2.00 -5.89
C LEU A 145 22.30 2.40 -4.41
N ARG A 146 21.07 2.35 -3.87
CA ARG A 146 20.74 2.69 -2.49
C ARG A 146 20.22 1.45 -1.78
N ALA A 147 20.47 1.40 -0.47
CA ALA A 147 19.92 0.33 0.36
C ALA A 147 18.39 0.38 0.35
N VAL A 148 17.78 -0.73 -0.06
CA VAL A 148 16.32 -0.90 -0.14
C VAL A 148 15.73 -1.63 1.06
N HIS A 149 16.57 -2.22 1.90
CA HIS A 149 16.13 -2.93 3.09
C HIS A 149 15.98 -2.00 4.30
N VAL A 150 15.00 -2.31 5.13
CA VAL A 150 14.81 -1.72 6.45
C VAL A 150 16.04 -2.02 7.32
N ARG A 151 16.56 -1.01 8.00
CA ARG A 151 17.67 -1.16 8.95
C ARG A 151 17.17 -1.06 10.39
N PRO A 152 17.82 -1.73 11.35
CA PRO A 152 17.56 -1.52 12.77
C PRO A 152 17.70 -0.04 13.12
N ARG A 153 16.81 0.46 13.99
CA ARG A 153 16.96 1.81 14.54
C ARG A 153 18.16 1.84 15.48
N GLY A 154 18.94 2.92 15.40
CA GLY A 154 20.03 3.20 16.33
C GLY A 154 21.41 3.15 15.70
N ARG A 155 22.41 3.52 16.50
CA ARG A 155 23.82 3.50 16.12
C ARG A 155 24.28 2.04 15.96
N PRO A 156 25.08 1.71 14.95
CA PRO A 156 25.72 0.39 14.87
C PRO A 156 26.46 0.05 16.17
N PRO A 157 26.37 -1.21 16.65
CA PRO A 157 27.12 -1.63 17.83
C PRO A 157 28.62 -1.39 17.62
N ARG A 158 29.34 -1.03 18.70
CA ARG A 158 30.80 -0.91 18.61
C ARG A 158 31.38 -2.26 18.21
N ALA A 159 32.29 -2.25 17.23
CA ALA A 159 33.01 -3.45 16.85
C ALA A 159 33.70 -4.07 18.09
N PRO A 160 33.71 -5.41 18.22
CA PRO A 160 34.39 -6.06 19.32
C PRO A 160 35.87 -5.67 19.32
N GLN A 161 36.33 -5.07 20.41
CA GLN A 161 37.75 -4.81 20.62
C GLN A 161 38.42 -6.16 20.85
N HIS A 162 39.32 -6.57 19.95
CA HIS A 162 40.19 -7.71 20.19
C HIS A 162 40.98 -7.44 21.47
N ARG A 163 40.62 -8.14 22.54
CA ARG A 163 41.36 -8.13 23.80
C ARG A 163 42.58 -9.02 23.57
N GLN A 164 43.76 -8.40 23.44
CA GLN A 164 45.06 -9.08 23.48
C GLN A 164 45.41 -9.44 24.92
#